data_AF-A0A9D3AY14-F1
#
_entry.id   AF-A0A9D3AY14-F1
#
_cell.length_a   1.000
_cell.length_b   1.000
_cell.length_c   1.000
_cell.angle_alpha   90.00
_cell.angle_beta   90.00
_cell.angle_gamma   90.00
#
_symmetry.space_group_name_H-M   'P 1'
#
loop_
_entity.id
_entity.type
_entity.pdbx_description
1 polymer ?
#
loop_
_entity_poly.entity_id
_entity_poly.type
_entity_poly.pdbx_seq_one_letter_code
_entity_poly.pdbx_strand_id
1 'polypeptide(L)'
;MYKNILTKKFFKDNLVKDLTVQQFVYAQIETPELSQIASDLVRRFDNRADEERERLLRESDPDILLKMLRGKSDPINHHIVFQKVLEQEEVIIPRILGMLKTSLNVVFIENAVKILANTGKDYLEDLLKILDEIRSPYALSLTCITLGFIADEDAIPVLLKKYNELKNLYPGETYEQGPLYGLIKLNERFYN
;
A
#
# COMPACT_ATOMS: atom_id res chain seq x y z
N MET A 1 -15.95 -2.99 18.77
CA MET A 1 -16.00 -4.33 19.44
C MET A 1 -14.65 -4.80 20.00
N TYR A 2 -13.52 -4.39 19.44
CA TYR A 2 -12.19 -4.96 19.73
C TYR A 2 -11.26 -4.05 20.57
N LYS A 3 -11.81 -3.01 21.22
CA LYS A 3 -11.06 -2.07 22.07
C LYS A 3 -10.34 -2.76 23.24
N ASN A 4 -10.87 -3.88 23.72
CA ASN A 4 -10.24 -4.72 24.74
C ASN A 4 -9.01 -5.48 24.24
N ILE A 5 -8.84 -5.61 22.92
CA ILE A 5 -7.69 -6.26 22.29
C ILE A 5 -6.63 -5.21 21.93
N LEU A 6 -7.03 -4.14 21.24
CA LEU A 6 -6.16 -3.02 20.84
C LEU A 6 -5.97 -2.01 21.98
N THR A 7 -5.49 -2.49 23.12
CA THR A 7 -5.27 -1.65 24.30
C THR A 7 -4.00 -0.80 24.17
N LYS A 8 -3.89 0.28 24.96
CA LYS A 8 -2.63 1.00 25.13
C LYS A 8 -1.46 0.09 25.51
N LYS A 9 -1.73 -0.98 26.27
CA LYS A 9 -0.73 -1.98 26.62
C LYS A 9 -0.28 -2.79 25.39
N PHE A 10 -1.21 -3.20 24.53
CA PHE A 10 -0.88 -3.92 23.29
C PHE A 10 0.15 -3.15 22.45
N PHE A 11 -0.09 -1.87 22.17
CA PHE A 11 0.84 -1.06 21.38
C PHE A 11 2.14 -0.71 22.12
N LYS A 12 2.12 -0.67 23.46
CA LYS A 12 3.34 -0.53 24.27
C LYS A 12 4.21 -1.79 24.21
N ASP A 13 3.59 -2.96 24.20
CA ASP A 13 4.29 -4.26 24.16
C ASP A 13 4.71 -4.64 22.72
N ASN A 14 4.13 -4.00 21.71
CA ASN A 14 4.39 -4.24 20.29
C ASN A 14 4.73 -2.91 19.60
N LEU A 15 5.97 -2.47 19.79
CA LEU A 15 6.44 -1.19 19.28
C LEU A 15 6.65 -1.23 17.76
N VAL A 16 6.33 -0.10 17.13
CA VAL A 16 6.77 0.16 15.76
C VAL A 16 8.29 0.29 15.73
N LYS A 17 8.90 -0.27 14.70
CA LYS A 17 10.33 -0.14 14.42
C LYS A 17 10.55 1.08 13.53
N ASP A 18 11.57 1.87 13.84
CA ASP A 18 11.94 3.04 13.05
C ASP A 18 12.58 2.64 11.72
N LEU A 19 12.37 3.49 10.70
CA LEU A 19 13.00 3.41 9.37
C LEU A 19 12.69 2.11 8.61
N THR A 20 11.51 1.53 8.83
CA THR A 20 11.04 0.37 8.07
C THR A 20 10.34 0.77 6.79
N VAL A 21 10.40 -0.07 5.75
CA VAL A 21 9.67 0.17 4.49
C VAL A 21 8.16 0.28 4.76
N GLN A 22 7.65 -0.49 5.72
CA GLN A 22 6.26 -0.42 6.18
C GLN A 22 5.89 0.98 6.69
N GLN A 23 6.77 1.61 7.47
CA GLN A 23 6.57 2.99 7.95
C GLN A 23 6.49 3.98 6.78
N PHE A 24 7.40 3.88 5.82
CA PHE A 24 7.41 4.77 4.64
C PHE A 24 6.16 4.59 3.78
N VAL A 25 5.74 3.35 3.52
CA VAL A 25 4.52 3.06 2.77
C VAL A 25 3.28 3.54 3.51
N TYR A 26 3.18 3.31 4.82
CA TYR A 26 2.09 3.83 5.65
C TYR A 26 1.99 5.36 5.54
N ALA A 27 3.11 6.07 5.71
CA ALA A 27 3.12 7.54 5.62
C ALA A 27 2.72 8.06 4.22
N GLN A 28 3.12 7.36 3.16
CA GLN A 28 2.74 7.71 1.78
C GLN A 28 1.26 7.45 1.48
N ILE A 29 0.63 6.48 2.14
CA ILE A 29 -0.82 6.25 2.05
C ILE A 29 -1.56 7.30 2.89
N GLU A 30 -1.07 7.60 4.10
CA GLU A 30 -1.67 8.59 5.01
C GLU A 30 -1.65 10.00 4.44
N THR A 31 -0.60 10.35 3.69
CA THR A 31 -0.42 11.69 3.13
C THR A 31 -0.02 11.58 1.65
N PRO A 32 -0.97 11.25 0.75
CA PRO A 32 -0.68 11.00 -0.66
C PRO A 32 -0.12 12.24 -1.38
N GLU A 33 -0.44 13.45 -0.92
CA GLU A 33 0.04 14.72 -1.48
C GLU A 33 1.56 14.90 -1.33
N LEU A 34 2.21 14.21 -0.38
CA LEU A 34 3.66 14.30 -0.21
C LEU A 34 4.42 13.93 -1.49
N SER A 35 3.91 12.95 -2.24
CA SER A 35 4.53 12.52 -3.50
C SER A 35 4.45 13.62 -4.57
N GLN A 36 3.33 14.34 -4.62
CA GLN A 36 3.15 15.45 -5.56
C GLN A 36 4.04 16.64 -5.17
N ILE A 37 4.07 17.01 -3.88
CA ILE A 37 4.91 18.12 -3.39
C ILE A 37 6.39 17.84 -3.66
N ALA A 38 6.86 16.61 -3.39
CA ALA A 38 8.23 16.21 -3.66
C ALA A 38 8.55 16.26 -5.17
N SER A 39 7.64 15.78 -6.01
CA SER A 39 7.77 15.85 -7.47
C SER A 39 7.88 17.29 -7.95
N ASP A 40 6.97 18.17 -7.53
CA ASP A 40 6.93 19.57 -7.94
C ASP A 40 8.20 20.33 -7.49
N LEU A 41 8.77 19.97 -6.33
CA LEU A 41 10.04 20.54 -5.88
C LEU A 41 11.20 20.09 -6.76
N VAL A 42 11.35 18.78 -7.00
CA VAL A 42 12.44 18.23 -7.82
C VAL A 42 12.41 18.80 -9.23
N ARG A 43 11.22 18.97 -9.81
CA ARG A 43 11.03 19.51 -11.17
C ARG A 43 11.50 20.96 -11.34
N ARG A 44 11.62 21.73 -10.25
CA ARG A 44 12.22 23.07 -10.32
C ARG A 44 13.72 23.04 -10.63
N PHE A 45 14.37 21.89 -10.42
CA PHE A 45 15.81 21.71 -10.56
C PHE A 45 16.19 20.67 -11.62
N ASP A 46 15.29 19.76 -12.00
CA ASP A 46 15.55 18.64 -12.92
C ASP A 46 14.35 18.43 -13.86
N ASN A 47 14.59 18.46 -15.17
CA ASN A 47 13.58 18.27 -16.22
C ASN A 47 13.64 16.89 -16.90
N ARG A 48 14.44 15.95 -16.38
CA ARG A 48 14.66 14.62 -17.00
C ARG A 48 13.38 13.82 -17.28
N ALA A 49 12.31 14.12 -16.56
CA ALA A 49 11.06 13.37 -16.59
C ALA A 49 9.95 14.11 -17.37
N ASP A 50 10.23 15.26 -17.99
CA ASP A 50 9.20 16.07 -18.66
C ASP A 50 8.67 15.41 -19.95
N GLU A 51 9.52 14.76 -20.74
CA GLU A 51 9.07 14.02 -21.93
C GLU A 51 8.17 12.84 -21.56
N GLU A 52 8.52 12.12 -20.49
CA GLU A 52 7.68 11.05 -19.96
C GLU A 52 6.34 11.60 -19.47
N ARG A 53 6.36 12.74 -18.76
CA ARG A 53 5.15 13.39 -18.27
C ARG A 53 4.18 13.71 -19.40
N GLU A 54 4.64 14.34 -20.47
CA GLU A 54 3.80 14.68 -21.62
C GLU A 54 3.17 13.44 -22.28
N ARG A 55 3.92 12.34 -22.33
CA ARG A 55 3.39 11.05 -22.80
C ARG A 55 2.36 10.49 -21.84
N LEU A 56 2.63 10.49 -20.54
CA LEU A 56 1.73 9.97 -19.50
C LEU A 56 0.39 10.69 -19.47
N LEU A 57 0.38 12.01 -19.65
CA LEU A 57 -0.85 12.80 -19.67
C LEU A 57 -1.82 12.35 -20.78
N ARG A 58 -1.29 11.80 -21.87
CA ARG A 58 -2.04 11.30 -23.03
C ARG A 58 -2.24 9.78 -23.01
N GLU A 59 -1.61 9.09 -22.08
CA GLU A 59 -1.70 7.64 -21.96
C GLU A 59 -3.04 7.21 -21.37
N SER A 60 -3.62 6.17 -21.96
CA SER A 60 -4.86 5.55 -21.49
C SER A 60 -4.84 4.03 -21.62
N ASP A 61 -3.80 3.42 -22.19
CA ASP A 61 -3.67 1.98 -22.30
C ASP A 61 -3.39 1.34 -20.92
N PRO A 62 -4.31 0.50 -20.39
CA PRO A 62 -4.12 -0.19 -19.12
C PRO A 62 -2.84 -1.04 -19.04
N ASP A 63 -2.40 -1.64 -20.14
CA ASP A 63 -1.17 -2.44 -20.17
C ASP A 63 0.08 -1.59 -20.02
N ILE A 64 0.06 -0.37 -20.58
CA ILE A 64 1.18 0.57 -20.45
C ILE A 64 1.23 1.10 -19.02
N LEU A 65 0.10 1.50 -18.45
CA LEU A 65 0.01 1.95 -17.06
C LEU A 65 0.48 0.88 -16.07
N LEU A 66 0.05 -0.38 -16.25
CA LEU A 66 0.53 -1.50 -15.41
C LEU A 66 2.03 -1.76 -15.56
N LYS A 67 2.59 -1.60 -16.76
CA LYS A 67 4.04 -1.71 -16.97
C LYS A 67 4.79 -0.61 -16.22
N MET A 68 4.25 0.61 -16.18
CA MET A 68 4.83 1.75 -15.47
C MET A 68 4.87 1.52 -13.96
N LEU A 69 3.80 0.96 -13.38
CA LEU A 69 3.77 0.60 -11.95
C LEU A 69 4.91 -0.34 -11.52
N ARG A 70 5.50 -1.10 -12.45
CA ARG A 70 6.61 -2.04 -12.18
C ARG A 70 8.01 -1.39 -12.19
N GLY A 71 8.09 -0.06 -12.22
CA GLY A 71 9.34 0.70 -12.26
C GLY A 71 9.80 1.10 -13.66
N LYS A 72 8.88 1.14 -14.64
CA LYS A 72 9.17 1.71 -15.97
C LYS A 72 8.88 3.20 -16.07
N SER A 73 8.51 3.84 -14.96
CA SER A 73 8.32 5.29 -14.88
C SER A 73 9.23 5.96 -13.87
N ASP A 74 9.63 7.19 -14.18
CA ASP A 74 10.41 8.01 -13.26
C ASP A 74 9.57 8.29 -11.99
N PRO A 75 10.14 8.13 -10.78
CA PRO A 75 9.47 8.45 -9.53
C PRO A 75 8.81 9.84 -9.48
N ILE A 76 9.39 10.83 -10.17
CA ILE A 76 8.82 12.18 -10.28
C ILE A 76 7.39 12.13 -10.85
N ASN A 77 7.11 11.20 -11.77
CA ASN A 77 5.82 11.09 -12.45
C ASN A 77 4.87 10.04 -11.86
N HIS A 78 5.23 9.36 -10.76
CA HIS A 78 4.40 8.30 -10.17
C HIS A 78 2.99 8.79 -9.79
N HIS A 79 2.85 10.03 -9.32
CA HIS A 79 1.54 10.63 -9.03
C HIS A 79 0.61 10.65 -10.26
N ILE A 80 1.15 10.92 -11.45
CA ILE A 80 0.38 10.93 -12.70
C ILE A 80 -0.05 9.51 -13.06
N VAL A 81 0.87 8.54 -12.95
CA VAL A 81 0.56 7.13 -13.21
C VAL A 81 -0.56 6.66 -12.28
N PHE A 82 -0.52 7.05 -11.00
CA PHE A 82 -1.55 6.68 -10.04
C PHE A 82 -2.90 7.27 -10.40
N GLN A 83 -2.96 8.57 -10.75
CA GLN A 83 -4.19 9.22 -11.21
C GLN A 83 -4.77 8.50 -12.43
N LYS A 84 -3.95 8.22 -13.45
CA LYS A 84 -4.37 7.48 -14.65
C LYS A 84 -4.88 6.07 -14.35
N VAL A 85 -4.28 5.40 -13.36
CA VAL A 85 -4.75 4.08 -12.92
C VAL A 85 -6.11 4.17 -12.23
N LEU A 86 -6.28 5.16 -11.35
CA LEU A 86 -7.53 5.36 -10.61
C LEU A 86 -8.69 5.81 -11.52
N GLU A 87 -8.40 6.57 -12.58
CA GLU A 87 -9.38 6.90 -13.65
C GLU A 87 -9.96 5.65 -14.34
N GLN A 88 -9.28 4.51 -14.26
CA GLN A 88 -9.66 3.24 -14.90
C GLN A 88 -9.70 2.07 -13.91
N GLU A 89 -10.06 2.36 -12.65
CA GLU A 89 -9.95 1.40 -11.55
C GLU A 89 -10.72 0.08 -11.79
N GLU A 90 -11.87 0.09 -12.46
CA GLU A 90 -12.63 -1.14 -12.77
C GLU A 90 -11.86 -2.13 -13.63
N VAL A 91 -11.00 -1.61 -14.52
CA VAL A 91 -10.21 -2.43 -15.44
C VAL A 91 -8.88 -2.81 -14.81
N ILE A 92 -8.25 -1.87 -14.10
CA ILE A 92 -6.87 -2.05 -13.62
C ILE A 92 -6.79 -2.73 -12.25
N ILE A 93 -7.70 -2.42 -11.31
CA ILE A 93 -7.61 -2.97 -9.95
C ILE A 93 -7.71 -4.51 -9.92
N PRO A 94 -8.64 -5.17 -10.65
CA PRO A 94 -8.67 -6.63 -10.68
C PRO A 94 -7.35 -7.25 -11.16
N ARG A 95 -6.67 -6.57 -12.10
CA ARG A 95 -5.37 -7.01 -12.62
C ARG A 95 -4.26 -6.79 -11.59
N ILE A 96 -4.28 -5.66 -10.87
CA ILE A 96 -3.37 -5.41 -9.75
C ILE A 96 -3.51 -6.50 -8.69
N LEU A 97 -4.74 -6.82 -8.26
CA LEU A 97 -5.02 -7.88 -7.30
C LEU A 97 -4.49 -9.24 -7.77
N GLY A 98 -4.73 -9.61 -9.04
CA GLY A 98 -4.21 -10.84 -9.63
C GLY A 98 -2.69 -10.91 -9.65
N MET A 99 -2.02 -9.80 -9.98
CA MET A 99 -0.56 -9.70 -9.98
C MET A 99 0.04 -9.72 -8.56
N LEU A 100 -0.62 -9.09 -7.59
CA LEU A 100 -0.15 -8.97 -6.21
C LEU A 100 0.02 -10.33 -5.52
N LYS A 101 -0.81 -11.32 -5.87
CA LYS A 101 -0.70 -12.71 -5.38
C LYS A 101 0.69 -13.32 -5.56
N THR A 102 1.37 -12.99 -6.66
CA THR A 102 2.60 -13.68 -7.08
C THR A 102 3.79 -12.77 -7.34
N SER A 103 3.60 -11.45 -7.27
CA SER A 103 4.66 -10.49 -7.55
C SER A 103 5.79 -10.56 -6.54
N LEU A 104 7.03 -10.48 -7.04
CA LEU A 104 8.25 -10.21 -6.27
C LEU A 104 8.87 -8.86 -6.65
N ASN A 105 8.23 -8.10 -7.53
CA ASN A 105 8.70 -6.77 -7.92
C ASN A 105 8.30 -5.76 -6.85
N VAL A 106 9.28 -5.32 -6.05
CA VAL A 106 9.10 -4.43 -4.90
C VAL A 106 8.40 -3.12 -5.30
N VAL A 107 8.84 -2.49 -6.39
CA VAL A 107 8.26 -1.23 -6.89
C VAL A 107 6.77 -1.40 -7.21
N PHE A 108 6.40 -2.49 -7.89
CA PHE A 108 5.03 -2.82 -8.17
C PHE A 108 4.21 -3.05 -6.91
N ILE A 109 4.75 -3.81 -5.95
CA ILE A 109 4.04 -4.13 -4.71
C ILE A 109 3.73 -2.84 -3.95
N GLU A 110 4.73 -1.97 -3.76
CA GLU A 110 4.54 -0.68 -3.09
C GLU A 110 3.54 0.22 -3.81
N ASN A 111 3.61 0.29 -5.14
CA ASN A 111 2.67 1.09 -5.91
C ASN A 111 1.25 0.51 -5.85
N ALA A 112 1.11 -0.82 -5.93
CA ALA A 112 -0.16 -1.51 -5.87
C ALA A 112 -0.90 -1.23 -4.55
N VAL A 113 -0.21 -1.37 -3.41
CA VAL A 113 -0.83 -1.15 -2.08
C VAL A 113 -1.24 0.31 -1.86
N LYS A 114 -0.48 1.27 -2.41
CA LYS A 114 -0.81 2.70 -2.36
C LYS A 114 -2.05 2.99 -3.20
N ILE A 115 -2.12 2.44 -4.41
CA ILE A 115 -3.29 2.57 -5.29
C ILE A 115 -4.53 1.93 -4.66
N LEU A 116 -4.41 0.71 -4.14
CA LEU A 116 -5.52 -0.01 -3.50
C LEU A 116 -6.08 0.73 -2.28
N ALA A 117 -5.24 1.48 -1.55
CA ALA A 117 -5.69 2.28 -0.41
C ALA A 117 -6.40 3.59 -0.82
N ASN A 118 -6.33 3.98 -2.09
CA ASN A 118 -6.84 5.24 -2.62
C ASN A 118 -7.90 5.03 -3.72
N THR A 119 -8.49 3.84 -3.82
CA THR A 119 -9.56 3.56 -4.80
C THR A 119 -10.83 4.33 -4.44
N GLY A 120 -11.59 4.75 -5.47
CA GLY A 120 -12.92 5.32 -5.28
C GLY A 120 -14.00 4.27 -5.04
N LYS A 121 -13.68 3.00 -5.34
CA LYS A 121 -14.57 1.83 -5.19
C LYS A 121 -14.15 0.92 -4.06
N ASP A 122 -15.12 0.13 -3.62
CA ASP A 122 -14.92 -0.91 -2.61
C ASP A 122 -14.35 -2.18 -3.26
N TYR A 123 -13.11 -2.50 -2.89
CA TYR A 123 -12.42 -3.75 -3.26
C TYR A 123 -12.00 -4.56 -2.02
N LEU A 124 -12.59 -4.27 -0.85
CA LEU A 124 -12.21 -4.90 0.42
C LEU A 124 -12.36 -6.43 0.36
N GLU A 125 -13.52 -6.91 -0.10
CA GLU A 125 -13.77 -8.35 -0.19
C GLU A 125 -12.76 -9.05 -1.10
N ASP A 126 -12.44 -8.45 -2.24
CA ASP A 126 -11.49 -9.03 -3.17
C ASP A 126 -10.07 -9.02 -2.60
N LEU A 127 -9.68 -7.96 -1.88
CA LEU A 127 -8.41 -7.91 -1.19
C LEU A 127 -8.31 -8.98 -0.08
N LEU A 128 -9.38 -9.17 0.70
CA LEU A 128 -9.44 -10.21 1.74
C LEU A 128 -9.36 -11.61 1.15
N LYS A 129 -10.05 -11.89 0.02
CA LYS A 129 -10.00 -13.20 -0.67
C LYS A 129 -8.58 -13.57 -1.08
N ILE A 130 -7.80 -12.60 -1.56
CA ILE A 130 -6.44 -12.88 -2.05
C ILE A 130 -5.38 -12.89 -0.95
N LEU A 131 -5.69 -12.44 0.27
CA LEU A 131 -4.70 -12.19 1.31
C LEU A 131 -3.86 -13.44 1.63
N ASP A 132 -4.50 -14.60 1.74
CA ASP A 132 -3.85 -15.89 1.98
C ASP A 132 -3.18 -16.48 0.72
N GLU A 133 -3.47 -15.93 -0.46
CA GLU A 133 -2.83 -16.32 -1.73
C GLU A 133 -1.54 -15.54 -2.02
N ILE A 134 -1.27 -14.45 -1.29
CA ILE A 134 -0.08 -13.63 -1.48
C ILE A 134 1.16 -14.41 -1.02
N ARG A 135 2.02 -14.75 -1.99
CA ARG A 135 3.22 -15.58 -1.77
C ARG A 135 4.37 -14.83 -1.10
N SER A 136 4.49 -13.53 -1.36
CA SER A 136 5.58 -12.72 -0.83
C SER A 136 5.22 -12.22 0.57
N PRO A 137 6.00 -12.53 1.63
CA PRO A 137 5.73 -12.01 2.97
C PRO A 137 5.85 -10.49 3.02
N TYR A 138 6.69 -9.90 2.15
CA TYR A 138 6.77 -8.46 1.96
C TYR A 138 5.49 -7.89 1.36
N ALA A 139 4.94 -8.50 0.30
CA ALA A 139 3.66 -8.06 -0.26
C ALA A 139 2.52 -8.23 0.74
N LEU A 140 2.47 -9.36 1.44
CA LEU A 140 1.47 -9.61 2.48
C LEU A 140 1.54 -8.55 3.59
N SER A 141 2.75 -8.23 4.04
CA SER A 141 3.01 -7.18 5.02
C SER A 141 2.41 -5.84 4.57
N LEU A 142 2.70 -5.40 3.35
CA LEU A 142 2.22 -4.12 2.84
C LEU A 142 0.71 -4.12 2.54
N THR A 143 0.16 -5.23 2.06
CA THR A 143 -1.30 -5.37 1.88
C THR A 143 -2.05 -5.23 3.20
N CYS A 144 -1.46 -5.68 4.31
CA CYS A 144 -2.06 -5.51 5.64
C CYS A 144 -2.13 -4.03 6.06
N ILE A 145 -1.23 -3.17 5.56
CA ILE A 145 -1.34 -1.72 5.75
C ILE A 145 -2.58 -1.21 5.03
N THR A 146 -2.76 -1.56 3.75
CA THR A 146 -3.93 -1.18 2.95
C THR A 146 -5.25 -1.54 3.63
N LEU A 147 -5.35 -2.75 4.20
CA LEU A 147 -6.53 -3.16 4.97
C LEU A 147 -6.82 -2.22 6.15
N GLY A 148 -5.81 -1.69 6.82
CA GLY A 148 -6.02 -0.70 7.89
C GLY A 148 -6.69 0.59 7.43
N PHE A 149 -6.51 0.97 6.16
CA PHE A 149 -7.12 2.15 5.56
C PHE A 149 -8.52 1.91 5.02
N ILE A 150 -8.76 0.75 4.40
CA ILE A 150 -10.02 0.50 3.66
C ILE A 150 -11.03 -0.38 4.42
N ALA A 151 -10.58 -1.19 5.37
CA ALA A 151 -11.46 -2.11 6.09
C ALA A 151 -12.12 -1.48 7.32
N ASP A 152 -13.17 -2.12 7.83
CA ASP A 152 -13.78 -1.81 9.10
C ASP A 152 -13.11 -2.56 10.28
N GLU A 153 -13.62 -2.34 11.49
CA GLU A 153 -13.14 -3.00 12.73
C GLU A 153 -13.06 -4.53 12.62
N ASP A 154 -13.87 -5.16 11.77
CA ASP A 154 -13.90 -6.62 11.58
C ASP A 154 -12.64 -7.20 10.92
N ALA A 155 -11.77 -6.36 10.36
CA ALA A 155 -10.45 -6.79 9.90
C ALA A 155 -9.44 -6.98 11.04
N ILE A 156 -9.72 -6.52 12.27
CA ILE A 156 -8.79 -6.60 13.41
C ILE A 156 -8.34 -8.03 13.70
N PRO A 157 -9.22 -9.06 13.79
CA PRO A 157 -8.78 -10.44 13.99
C PRO A 157 -7.86 -10.96 12.89
N VAL A 158 -8.13 -10.59 11.63
CA VAL A 158 -7.31 -10.98 10.48
C VAL A 158 -5.92 -10.37 10.59
N LEU A 159 -5.83 -9.06 10.87
CA LEU A 159 -4.55 -8.37 11.02
C LEU A 159 -3.75 -8.88 12.23
N LEU A 160 -4.40 -9.20 13.35
CA LEU A 160 -3.73 -9.81 14.51
C LEU A 160 -3.17 -11.20 14.19
N LYS A 161 -3.93 -12.01 13.45
CA LYS A 161 -3.45 -13.32 12.97
C LYS A 161 -2.21 -13.12 12.09
N LYS A 162 -2.26 -12.20 11.12
CA LYS A 162 -1.14 -11.92 10.22
C LYS A 162 0.08 -11.33 10.92
N TYR A 163 -0.12 -10.46 11.91
CA TYR A 163 0.94 -9.96 12.77
C TYR A 163 1.70 -11.11 13.44
N ASN A 164 0.98 -12.02 14.10
CA ASN A 164 1.59 -13.14 14.80
C ASN A 164 2.26 -14.14 13.84
N GLU A 165 1.63 -14.44 12.71
CA GLU A 165 2.19 -15.32 11.67
C GLU A 165 3.52 -14.77 11.14
N LEU A 166 3.56 -13.50 10.72
CA LEU A 166 4.78 -12.90 10.16
C LEU A 166 5.88 -12.76 11.21
N LYS A 167 5.53 -12.39 12.44
CA LYS A 167 6.49 -12.29 13.57
C LYS A 167 7.14 -13.64 13.90
N ASN A 168 6.38 -14.73 13.84
CA ASN A 168 6.87 -16.07 14.17
C ASN A 168 7.63 -16.73 13.02
N LEU A 169 7.18 -16.56 11.78
CA LEU A 169 7.81 -17.16 10.60
C LEU A 169 9.07 -16.41 10.16
N TYR A 170 9.13 -15.10 10.39
CA TYR A 170 10.23 -14.24 9.94
C TYR A 170 10.77 -13.35 11.08
N PRO A 171 11.26 -13.93 12.18
CA PRO A 171 11.68 -13.16 13.36
C PRO A 171 12.87 -12.21 13.14
N GLY A 172 13.66 -12.44 12.08
CA GLY A 172 14.77 -11.56 11.68
C GLY A 172 14.39 -10.41 10.75
N GLU A 173 13.14 -10.38 10.28
CA GLU A 173 12.63 -9.39 9.34
C GLU A 173 11.72 -8.37 10.04
N THR A 174 11.14 -7.45 9.28
CA THR A 174 10.19 -6.45 9.77
C THR A 174 8.79 -6.61 9.18
N TYR A 175 8.46 -7.78 8.61
CA TYR A 175 7.19 -8.00 7.93
C TYR A 175 5.98 -7.88 8.86
N GLU A 176 6.13 -8.18 10.15
CA GLU A 176 5.09 -7.98 11.16
C GLU A 176 4.69 -6.52 11.34
N GLN A 177 5.55 -5.57 10.95
CA GLN A 177 5.26 -4.14 11.03
C GLN A 177 4.07 -3.74 10.16
N GLY A 178 3.85 -4.42 9.03
CA GLY A 178 2.76 -4.09 8.11
C GLY A 178 1.37 -4.28 8.75
N PRO A 179 1.05 -5.48 9.25
CA PRO A 179 -0.16 -5.68 10.05
C PRO A 179 -0.23 -4.80 11.29
N LEU A 180 0.91 -4.51 11.96
CA LEU A 180 0.92 -3.61 13.12
C LEU A 180 0.47 -2.19 12.74
N TYR A 181 0.98 -1.63 11.63
CA TYR A 181 0.51 -0.35 11.10
C TYR A 181 -0.96 -0.38 10.70
N GLY A 182 -1.43 -1.50 10.11
CA GLY A 182 -2.86 -1.69 9.84
C GLY A 182 -3.71 -1.63 11.11
N LEU A 183 -3.28 -2.29 12.20
CA LEU A 183 -3.95 -2.25 13.50
C LEU A 183 -3.92 -0.87 14.15
N ILE A 184 -2.81 -0.14 14.01
CA ILE A 184 -2.70 1.26 14.46
C ILE A 184 -3.74 2.11 13.74
N LYS A 185 -3.84 2.00 12.40
CA LYS A 185 -4.81 2.77 11.62
C LYS A 185 -6.26 2.47 12.02
N LEU A 186 -6.61 1.20 12.22
CA LEU A 186 -7.95 0.84 12.68
C LEU A 186 -8.21 1.38 14.09
N ASN A 187 -7.24 1.30 15.00
CA ASN A 187 -7.40 1.88 16.34
C ASN A 187 -7.62 3.40 16.28
N GLU A 188 -6.87 4.11 15.44
CA GLU A 188 -7.03 5.55 15.22
C GLU A 188 -8.40 5.91 14.65
N ARG A 189 -8.90 5.13 13.69
CA ARG A 189 -10.20 5.38 13.04
C ARG A 189 -11.40 5.10 13.93
N PHE A 190 -11.32 4.15 14.85
CA PHE A 190 -12.49 3.62 15.56
C PHE A 190 -12.46 3.78 17.08
N TYR A 191 -11.30 3.97 17.71
CA TYR A 191 -11.18 3.96 19.18
C TYR A 191 -10.46 5.15 19.81
N ASN A 192 -9.80 5.97 19.00
CA ASN A 192 -9.14 7.21 19.44
C ASN A 192 -10.04 8.43 19.26
#